data_AF-A0A1Y3BEE2-F1
#
_entry.id   AF-A0A1Y3BEE2-F1
#
_cell.length_a   1.000
_cell.length_b   1.000
_cell.length_c   1.000
_cell.angle_alpha   90.00
_cell.angle_beta   90.00
_cell.angle_gamma   90.00
#
_symmetry.space_group_name_H-M   'P 1'
#
loop_
_entity.id
_entity.type
_entity.pdbx_description
1 polymer ?
#
loop_
_entity_poly.entity_id
_entity_poly.type
_entity_poly.pdbx_seq_one_letter_code
_entity_poly.pdbx_strand_id
1 'polypeptide(L)'
;MLIVRLVDEKQFDQYVIRHIQLMFESIDDKIVHEAYQFHFTGWKDFAVPEQELPILLFIQKVRHYYEKYCSSSSSSGQRTPIIVHCR
;
A
#
# COMPACT_ATOMS: atom_id res chain seq x y z
N MET A 1 1.24 -16.35 -14.76
CA MET A 1 2.39 -15.48 -14.40
C MET A 1 1.87 -14.27 -13.65
N LEU A 2 2.54 -13.81 -12.58
CA LEU A 2 2.18 -12.54 -11.91
C LEU A 2 2.98 -11.41 -12.53
N ILE A 3 2.29 -10.42 -13.11
CA ILE A 3 2.89 -9.20 -13.64
C ILE A 3 2.55 -8.06 -12.68
N VAL A 4 3.58 -7.36 -12.23
CA VAL A 4 3.44 -6.15 -11.39
C VAL A 4 3.74 -4.94 -12.24
N ARG A 5 2.80 -4.01 -12.32
CA ARG A 5 2.96 -2.74 -13.05
C ARG A 5 2.87 -1.57 -12.09
N LEU A 6 3.88 -0.69 -12.10
CA LEU A 6 3.79 0.62 -11.46
C LEU A 6 2.92 1.54 -12.31
N VAL A 7 1.84 2.05 -11.74
CA VAL A 7 0.91 2.98 -12.40
C VAL A 7 1.26 4.42 -12.07
N ASP A 8 1.51 4.70 -10.79
CA ASP A 8 1.82 6.05 -10.30
C ASP A 8 2.76 5.94 -9.08
N GLU A 9 3.59 6.97 -8.90
CA GLU A 9 4.47 7.12 -7.75
C GLU A 9 4.44 8.56 -7.25
N LYS A 10 4.20 8.72 -5.95
CA LYS A 10 4.20 10.02 -5.26
C LYS A 10 5.27 10.03 -4.20
N GLN A 11 6.27 10.87 -4.43
CA GLN A 11 7.36 11.12 -3.48
C GLN A 11 6.92 12.17 -2.44
N PHE A 12 7.09 11.84 -1.17
CA PHE A 12 7.01 12.78 -0.05
C PHE A 12 8.35 12.77 0.69
N ASP A 13 8.49 13.68 1.65
CA ASP A 13 9.72 13.81 2.44
C ASP A 13 10.03 12.54 3.26
N GLN A 14 9.02 11.97 3.90
CA GLN A 14 9.18 10.88 4.87
C GLN A 14 8.63 9.52 4.37
N TYR A 15 8.03 9.48 3.18
CA TYR A 15 7.50 8.25 2.60
C TYR A 15 7.26 8.36 1.09
N VAL A 16 7.07 7.21 0.45
CA VAL A 16 6.66 7.09 -0.95
C VAL A 16 5.35 6.32 -1.02
N ILE A 17 4.42 6.77 -1.86
CA ILE A 17 3.20 6.03 -2.18
C ILE A 17 3.29 5.55 -3.62
N ARG A 18 3.09 4.25 -3.85
CA ARG A 18 3.02 3.66 -5.19
C ARG A 18 1.65 3.07 -5.44
N HIS A 19 1.08 3.40 -6.59
CA HIS A 19 -0.09 2.71 -7.13
C HIS A 19 0.41 1.59 -8.04
N ILE A 20 0.08 0.36 -7.70
CA ILE A 20 0.53 -0.83 -8.42
C ILE A 20 -0.66 -1.66 -8.90
N GLN A 21 -0.54 -2.20 -10.10
CA GLN A 21 -1.47 -3.18 -10.67
C GLN A 21 -0.83 -4.56 -10.63
N LEU A 22 -1.52 -5.51 -10.02
CA LEU A 22 -1.18 -6.93 -10.00
C LEU A 22 -2.04 -7.64 -11.03
N MET A 23 -1.43 -8.11 -12.10
CA MET A 23 -2.12 -8.83 -13.16
C MET A 23 -1.77 -10.31 -13.10
N PHE A 24 -2.79 -11.14 -12.99
CA PHE A 24 -2.66 -12.59 -13.10
C PHE A 24 -3.18 -13.02 -14.46
N GLU A 25 -2.27 -13.53 -15.28
CA GLU A 25 -2.64 -14.16 -16.54
C GLU A 25 -3.08 -15.60 -16.26
N SER A 26 -4.38 -15.86 -16.39
CA SER A 26 -5.00 -17.19 -16.37
C SER A 26 -5.53 -17.53 -17.76
N ILE A 27 -5.78 -18.82 -18.02
CA ILE A 27 -6.19 -19.33 -19.34
C ILE A 27 -7.53 -18.74 -19.78
N ASP A 28 -8.41 -18.39 -18.83
CA ASP A 28 -9.79 -18.02 -19.11
C ASP A 28 -10.11 -16.54 -18.82
N ASP A 29 -9.31 -15.84 -18.00
CA ASP A 29 -9.53 -14.42 -17.67
C ASP A 29 -8.26 -13.66 -17.25
N LYS A 30 -8.21 -12.36 -17.56
CA LYS A 30 -7.22 -11.42 -17.03
C LYS A 30 -7.74 -10.76 -15.76
N ILE A 31 -7.29 -11.24 -14.60
CA ILE A 31 -7.62 -10.63 -13.32
C ILE A 31 -6.61 -9.51 -13.03
N VAL A 32 -7.12 -8.29 -12.83
CA VAL A 32 -6.32 -7.12 -12.45
C VAL A 32 -6.73 -6.66 -11.05
N HIS A 33 -5.80 -6.69 -10.11
CA HIS A 33 -5.98 -6.16 -8.77
C HIS A 33 -5.22 -4.85 -8.60
N GLU A 34 -5.92 -3.83 -8.11
CA GLU A 34 -5.34 -2.55 -7.72
C GLU A 34 -4.80 -2.63 -6.29
N ALA A 35 -3.56 -2.19 -6.08
CA ALA A 35 -2.97 -2.10 -4.76
C ALA A 35 -2.18 -0.79 -4.59
N TYR A 36 -2.07 -0.35 -3.34
CA TYR A 36 -1.28 0.82 -2.95
C TYR A 36 -0.20 0.39 -1.98
N GLN A 37 1.05 0.65 -2.32
CA GLN A 37 2.20 0.39 -1.47
C GLN A 37 2.65 1.69 -0.81
N PHE A 38 2.78 1.65 0.51
CA PHE A 38 3.22 2.78 1.33
C PHE A 38 4.58 2.43 1.93
N HIS A 39 5.61 3.19 1.55
CA HIS A 39 6.98 2.95 1.97
C HIS A 39 7.47 4.10 2.83
N PHE A 40 7.47 3.93 4.16
CA PHE A 40 8.00 4.93 5.08
C PHE A 40 9.53 4.91 5.05
N THR A 41 10.15 6.05 4.77
CA THR A 41 11.60 6.19 4.61
C THR A 41 12.26 7.00 5.74
N GLY A 42 11.46 7.58 6.63
CA GLY A 42 11.94 8.36 7.78
C GLY A 42 12.47 7.54 8.96
N TRP A 43 12.40 6.20 8.89
CA TRP A 43 12.82 5.31 9.98
C TRP A 43 14.16 4.64 9.63
N LYS A 44 15.20 4.87 10.44
CA LYS A 44 16.50 4.17 10.35
C LYS A 44 16.46 2.82 11.08
N ASP A 45 17.01 1.75 10.50
CA ASP A 45 16.93 0.36 10.98
C ASP A 45 17.26 0.13 12.47
N PHE A 46 18.14 0.93 13.07
CA PHE A 46 18.62 0.76 14.46
C PHE A 46 18.24 1.89 15.42
N ALA A 47 17.37 2.81 14.99
CA ALA A 47 16.90 3.91 15.82
C ALA A 47 15.38 3.88 15.91
N VAL A 48 14.82 4.56 16.90
CA VAL A 48 13.42 4.99 16.83
C VAL A 48 13.32 6.21 15.89
N PRO A 49 12.15 6.53 15.33
CA PRO A 49 11.98 7.77 14.60
C PRO A 49 12.41 8.96 15.45
N GLU A 50 13.23 9.86 14.90
CA GLU A 50 13.70 11.05 15.61
C GLU A 50 12.53 11.98 16.00
N GLN A 51 11.43 11.91 15.24
CA GLN A 51 10.17 12.58 15.52
C GLN A 51 9.02 11.58 15.33
N GLU A 52 8.07 11.58 16.26
CA GLU A 52 6.91 10.67 16.24
C GLU A 52 5.82 11.14 15.25
N LEU A 53 5.73 12.44 14.99
CA LEU A 53 4.66 13.03 14.17
C LEU A 53 4.63 12.50 12.72
N PRO A 54 5.76 12.37 11.99
CA PRO A 54 5.74 11.86 10.62
C PRO A 54 5.14 10.47 10.47
N ILE A 55 5.43 9.55 11.40
CA ILE A 55 4.89 8.19 11.34
C ILE A 55 3.39 8.17 11.69
N LEU A 56 2.93 9.00 12.63
CA LEU A 56 1.50 9.12 12.93
C LEU A 56 0.71 9.64 11.72
N LEU A 57 1.22 10.67 11.04
CA LEU A 57 0.62 11.20 9.81
C LEU A 57 0.64 10.17 8.66
N PHE A 58 1.71 9.39 8.57
CA PHE A 58 1.81 8.28 7.61
C PHE A 58 0.73 7.21 7.86
N ILE A 59 0.56 6.76 9.11
CA ILE A 59 -0.49 5.79 9.48
C ILE A 59 -1.90 6.34 9.15
N GLN A 60 -2.14 7.62 9.42
CA GLN A 60 -3.41 8.27 9.06
C GLN A 60 -3.65 8.25 7.55
N LYS A 61 -2.61 8.49 6.75
CA LYS A 61 -2.67 8.43 5.28
C LYS A 61 -2.99 7.03 4.77
N VAL A 62 -2.38 5.99 5.34
CA VAL A 62 -2.66 4.58 5.02
C VAL A 62 -4.13 4.25 5.30
N ARG A 63 -4.66 4.62 6.48
CA ARG A 63 -6.05 4.38 6.86
C ARG A 63 -7.04 5.04 5.90
N HIS A 64 -6.79 6.29 5.52
CA HIS A 64 -7.64 7.01 4.58
C HIS A 64 -7.72 6.31 3.21
N TYR A 65 -6.60 5.80 2.68
CA TYR A 65 -6.60 5.05 1.43
C TYR A 65 -7.32 3.71 1.56
N TYR A 66 -7.10 3.02 2.68
CA TYR A 66 -7.75 1.74 2.95
C TYR A 66 -9.27 1.87 2.99
N GLU A 67 -9.77 2.87 3.70
CA GLU A 67 -11.21 3.20 3.75
C GLU A 67 -11.74 3.56 2.36
N LYS A 68 -11.01 4.38 1.60
CA LYS A 68 -11.48 4.85 0.29
C LYS A 68 -11.50 3.77 -0.80
N TYR A 69 -10.51 2.89 -0.84
CA TYR A 69 -10.31 1.99 -2.00
C TYR A 69 -10.52 0.51 -1.68
N CYS A 70 -10.37 0.09 -0.42
CA CYS A 70 -10.37 -1.34 -0.04
C CYS A 70 -11.57 -1.73 0.83
N SER A 71 -12.22 -0.79 1.52
CA SER A 71 -13.26 -1.11 2.49
C SER A 71 -14.63 -1.48 1.88
N SER A 72 -14.86 -1.12 0.61
CA SER A 72 -16.17 -1.26 -0.05
C SER A 72 -16.29 -2.46 -0.99
N SER A 73 -15.21 -3.20 -1.23
CA SER A 73 -15.09 -4.14 -2.36
C SER A 73 -15.43 -5.60 -2.03
N SER A 74 -15.80 -5.92 -0.79
CA SER A 74 -16.13 -7.30 -0.39
C SER A 74 -17.62 -7.49 -0.17
N SER A 75 -18.31 -8.05 -1.18
CA SER A 75 -19.68 -8.56 -1.11
C SER A 75 -19.88 -9.68 -0.08
N SER A 76 -18.79 -10.25 0.44
CA SER A 76 -18.74 -11.29 1.47
C SER A 76 -18.42 -10.77 2.88
N GLY A 77 -18.32 -9.44 3.08
CA GLY A 77 -17.94 -8.85 4.38
C GLY A 77 -16.48 -9.08 4.80
N GLN A 78 -15.67 -9.76 3.97
CA GLN A 78 -14.26 -9.99 4.24
C GLN A 78 -13.40 -8.81 3.80
N ARG A 79 -12.98 -8.01 4.78
CA ARG A 79 -12.01 -6.93 4.61
C ARG A 79 -10.66 -7.47 4.15
N THR A 80 -10.09 -6.91 3.08
CA THR A 80 -8.73 -7.24 2.65
C THR A 80 -7.71 -6.80 3.71
N PRO A 81 -6.75 -7.64 4.11
CA PRO A 81 -5.78 -7.27 5.14
C PRO A 81 -4.79 -6.19 4.64
N ILE A 82 -4.25 -5.41 5.56
CA ILE A 82 -3.09 -4.53 5.30
C ILE A 82 -1.82 -5.35 5.57
N ILE A 83 -0.96 -5.47 4.57
CA ILE A 83 0.34 -6.14 4.70
C ILE A 83 1.38 -5.12 5.19
N VAL A 84 2.08 -5.45 6.27
CA VAL A 84 3.15 -4.63 6.85
C VAL A 84 4.42 -5.48 6.92
N HIS A 85 5.55 -4.92 6.49
CA HIS A 85 6.84 -5.59 6.57
C HIS A 85 7.95 -4.58 6.86
N CYS A 86 9.05 -5.07 7.43
CA CYS A 86 10.34 -4.40 7.55
C CYS A 86 11.45 -5.42 7.24
N ARG A 87 12.72 -4.99 7.29
CA ARG A 87 13.89 -5.88 7.13
C ARG A 87 14.19 -6.64 8.41
#